data_AF-A0AA47MF79-F1
#
_entry.id   AF-A0AA47MF79-F1
#
_cell.length_a   1.000
_cell.length_b   1.000
_cell.length_c   1.000
_cell.angle_alpha   90.00
_cell.angle_beta   90.00
_cell.angle_gamma   90.00
#
_symmetry.space_group_name_H-M   'P 1'
#
loop_
_entity.id
_entity.type
_entity.pdbx_description
1 polymer ?
#
loop_
_entity_poly.entity_id
_entity_poly.type
_entity_poly.pdbx_seq_one_letter_code
_entity_poly.pdbx_strand_id
1 'polypeptide(L)'
;MNKQGGWTRWKSVQERALTWQDIWSMEGHRIKFLLCSVYDVLPTSSNLHTWGLAESPSCMRCGSQANLEHVLYLASVKSADGKFRWQHDQILTQLAAGVEQARKKPKQLSKGPRFIHFLRVRVQLQRLGAKGSWPQQVTGRCRRTLGSCSNSQRR
;
A
#
# COMPACT_ATOMS: atom_id res chain seq x y z
N MET A 1 -7.02 28.15 -12.15
CA MET A 1 -7.48 26.99 -11.35
C MET A 1 -7.31 27.35 -9.89
N ASN A 2 -8.40 27.47 -9.12
CA ASN A 2 -8.31 27.85 -7.71
C ASN A 2 -7.57 26.76 -6.93
N LYS A 3 -6.39 27.09 -6.38
CA LYS A 3 -5.56 26.15 -5.60
C LYS A 3 -6.15 25.89 -4.20
N GLN A 4 -7.05 26.75 -3.74
CA GLN A 4 -7.65 26.65 -2.41
C GLN A 4 -8.65 25.49 -2.34
N GLY A 5 -8.49 24.63 -1.34
CA GLY A 5 -9.34 23.45 -1.17
C GLY A 5 -9.03 22.29 -2.14
N GLY A 6 -7.95 22.35 -2.93
CA GLY A 6 -7.54 21.22 -3.78
C GLY A 6 -7.22 19.96 -2.99
N TRP A 7 -6.67 20.11 -1.77
CA TRP A 7 -6.35 19.02 -0.84
C TRP A 7 -7.56 18.22 -0.35
N THR A 8 -8.79 18.72 -0.51
CA THR A 8 -10.01 17.96 -0.19
C THR A 8 -10.47 17.06 -1.35
N ARG A 9 -9.94 17.28 -2.55
CA ARG A 9 -10.27 16.53 -3.77
C ARG A 9 -9.14 15.59 -4.13
N TRP A 10 -9.11 14.43 -3.48
CA TRP A 10 -8.18 13.33 -3.77
C TRP A 10 -8.53 12.57 -5.07
N LYS A 11 -8.70 13.27 -6.19
CA LYS A 11 -8.90 12.61 -7.49
C LYS A 11 -7.51 12.27 -8.06
N SER A 12 -7.32 11.04 -8.53
CA SER A 12 -6.10 10.53 -9.18
C SER A 12 -4.82 10.41 -8.33
N VAL A 13 -4.88 10.62 -7.01
CA VAL A 13 -3.73 10.35 -6.13
C VAL A 13 -3.67 8.86 -5.81
N GLN A 14 -2.52 8.23 -6.07
CA GLN A 14 -2.29 6.85 -5.65
C GLN A 14 -2.22 6.78 -4.13
N GLU A 15 -3.13 6.03 -3.51
CA GLU A 15 -3.10 5.80 -2.08
C GLU A 15 -1.83 5.03 -1.72
N ARG A 16 -1.07 5.58 -0.78
CA ARG A 16 0.12 4.95 -0.24
C ARG A 16 -0.07 4.73 1.25
N ALA A 17 -0.13 3.47 1.66
CA ALA A 17 -0.05 3.12 3.07
C ALA A 17 1.40 3.26 3.54
N LEU A 18 1.63 4.15 4.51
CA LEU A 18 2.88 4.22 5.26
C LEU A 18 2.62 3.62 6.64
N THR A 19 3.35 2.56 6.98
CA THR A 19 3.28 2.03 8.34
C THR A 19 4.11 2.90 9.28
N TRP A 20 3.84 2.81 10.59
CA TRP A 20 4.64 3.50 11.59
C TRP A 20 6.13 3.11 11.51
N GLN A 21 6.41 1.85 11.22
CA GLN A 21 7.78 1.34 11.04
C GLN A 21 8.47 1.97 9.82
N ASP A 22 7.75 2.16 8.72
CA ASP A 22 8.28 2.84 7.53
C ASP A 22 8.68 4.28 7.85
N ILE A 23 7.87 4.99 8.64
CA ILE A 23 8.16 6.37 9.03
C ILE A 23 9.42 6.44 9.90
N TRP A 24 9.57 5.55 10.89
CA TRP A 24 10.76 5.55 11.76
C TRP A 24 12.05 5.08 11.07
N SER A 25 11.92 4.21 10.06
CA SER A 25 13.07 3.71 9.30
C SER A 25 13.50 4.64 8.16
N MET A 26 12.64 5.59 7.75
CA MET A 26 12.94 6.51 6.67
C MET A 26 13.76 7.71 7.12
N GLU A 27 14.67 8.14 6.24
CA GLU A 27 15.36 9.42 6.41
C GLU A 27 14.36 10.59 6.41
N GLY A 28 14.59 11.57 7.29
CA GLY A 28 13.69 12.72 7.45
C GLY A 28 13.46 13.51 6.15
N HIS A 29 14.48 13.66 5.31
CA HIS A 29 14.38 14.31 4.00
C HIS A 29 13.41 13.59 3.06
N ARG A 30 13.38 12.25 3.13
CA ARG A 30 12.50 11.43 2.30
C ARG A 30 11.04 11.56 2.74
N ILE A 31 10.79 11.63 4.04
CA ILE A 31 9.45 11.89 4.59
C ILE A 31 8.98 13.29 4.20
N LYS A 32 9.84 14.30 4.38
CA LYS A 32 9.55 15.69 3.98
C LYS A 32 9.21 15.78 2.50
N PHE A 33 10.02 15.15 1.64
CA PHE A 33 9.76 15.10 0.21
C PHE A 33 8.40 14.47 -0.10
N LEU A 34 8.08 13.32 0.51
CA LEU A 34 6.79 12.65 0.30
C LEU A 34 5.62 13.56 0.68
N LEU A 35 5.66 14.13 1.89
CA LEU A 35 4.59 14.99 2.38
C LEU A 35 4.40 16.21 1.47
N CYS A 36 5.49 16.92 1.16
CA CYS A 36 5.43 18.08 0.29
C CYS A 36 4.96 17.73 -1.13
N SER A 37 5.26 16.53 -1.63
CA SER A 37 4.87 16.10 -2.98
C SER A 37 3.37 15.87 -3.11
N VAL A 38 2.74 15.34 -2.06
CA VAL A 38 1.29 15.13 -2.00
C VAL A 38 0.53 16.45 -2.00
N TYR A 39 1.07 17.47 -1.34
CA TYR A 39 0.44 18.80 -1.25
C TYR A 39 0.92 19.79 -2.31
N ASP A 40 1.77 19.36 -3.26
CA ASP A 40 2.39 20.22 -4.28
C ASP A 40 3.03 21.49 -3.68
N VAL A 41 3.79 21.34 -2.59
CA VAL A 41 4.51 22.43 -1.89
C VAL A 41 6.02 22.32 -2.11
N LEU A 42 6.46 21.53 -3.11
CA LEU A 42 7.87 21.49 -3.46
C LEU A 42 8.30 22.80 -4.14
N PRO A 43 9.58 23.17 -4.03
CA PRO A 43 10.16 24.32 -4.72
C PRO A 43 10.32 24.04 -6.23
N THR A 44 9.19 23.93 -6.93
CA THR A 44 9.11 23.89 -8.40
C THR A 44 9.10 25.32 -8.93
N SER A 45 9.51 25.58 -10.19
CA SER A 45 9.52 26.96 -10.71
C SER A 45 8.12 27.59 -10.69
N SER A 46 7.08 26.79 -10.95
CA SER A 46 5.69 27.25 -10.82
C SER A 46 5.32 27.68 -9.40
N ASN A 47 5.75 26.93 -8.38
CA ASN A 47 5.48 27.26 -6.99
C ASN A 47 6.34 28.42 -6.49
N LEU A 48 7.62 28.46 -6.89
CA LEU A 48 8.51 29.59 -6.60
C LEU A 48 7.99 30.90 -7.19
N HIS A 49 7.47 30.86 -8.42
CA HIS A 49 6.80 32.02 -9.02
C HIS A 49 5.52 32.40 -8.25
N THR A 50 4.74 31.41 -7.82
CA THR A 50 3.55 31.66 -6.97
C THR A 50 3.92 32.31 -5.64
N TRP A 51 5.08 31.98 -5.07
CA TRP A 51 5.60 32.55 -3.83
C TRP A 51 6.32 33.89 -4.02
N GLY A 52 6.42 34.40 -5.27
CA GLY A 52 7.16 35.62 -5.57
C GLY A 52 8.69 35.50 -5.45
N LEU A 53 9.22 34.27 -5.43
CA LEU A 53 10.66 33.98 -5.33
C LEU A 53 11.32 33.74 -6.71
N ALA A 54 10.54 33.58 -7.77
CA ALA A 54 11.05 33.42 -9.13
C ALA A 54 10.27 34.31 -10.11
N GLU A 55 10.98 34.83 -11.11
CA GLU A 55 10.42 35.75 -12.12
C GLU A 55 9.53 35.04 -13.15
N SER A 56 9.83 33.77 -13.49
CA SER A 56 9.04 33.01 -14.44
C SER A 56 8.66 31.62 -13.92
N PRO A 57 7.45 31.11 -14.23
CA PRO A 57 7.02 29.76 -13.85
C PRO A 57 7.57 28.67 -14.79
N SER A 58 8.32 29.05 -15.83
CA SER A 58 8.77 28.17 -16.90
C SER A 58 10.02 27.36 -16.50
N CYS A 59 10.08 26.13 -17.00
CA CYS A 59 11.24 25.25 -16.87
C CYS A 59 12.37 25.74 -17.76
N MET A 60 13.57 25.90 -17.20
CA MET A 60 14.75 26.35 -17.95
C MET A 60 15.17 25.39 -19.09
N ARG A 61 14.84 24.10 -18.99
CA ARG A 61 15.28 23.08 -19.97
C ARG A 61 14.37 22.97 -21.19
N CYS A 62 13.06 23.09 -21.00
CA CYS A 62 12.07 22.85 -22.06
C CYS A 62 11.15 24.03 -22.34
N GLY A 63 11.17 25.08 -21.51
CA GLY A 63 10.35 26.29 -21.67
C GLY A 63 8.89 26.15 -21.27
N SER A 64 8.39 24.93 -20.99
CA SER A 64 7.02 24.72 -20.49
C SER A 64 6.91 25.02 -19.00
N GLN A 65 5.69 25.24 -18.51
CA GLN A 65 5.42 25.44 -17.09
C GLN A 65 5.94 24.25 -16.25
N ALA A 66 6.81 24.50 -15.26
CA ALA A 66 7.42 23.44 -14.46
C ALA A 66 6.63 23.19 -13.16
N ASN A 67 5.54 22.43 -13.32
CA ASN A 67 4.77 21.89 -12.21
C ASN A 67 5.47 20.66 -11.61
N LEU A 68 4.99 20.17 -10.45
CA LEU A 68 5.56 18.98 -9.82
C LEU A 68 5.56 17.76 -10.76
N GLU A 69 4.44 17.51 -11.46
CA GLU A 69 4.37 16.45 -12.47
C GLU A 69 5.42 16.61 -13.56
N HIS A 70 5.65 17.84 -14.02
CA HIS A 70 6.64 18.12 -15.04
C HIS A 70 8.07 17.82 -14.58
N VAL A 71 8.38 18.15 -13.32
CA VAL A 71 9.69 17.90 -12.72
C VAL A 71 9.88 16.40 -12.43
N LEU A 72 8.86 15.73 -11.90
CA LEU A 72 8.92 14.31 -11.54
C LEU A 72 8.84 13.38 -12.76
N TYR A 73 8.04 13.73 -13.76
CA TYR A 73 7.95 13.00 -15.03
C TYR A 73 9.09 13.34 -15.99
N LEU A 74 10.06 14.17 -15.56
CA LEU A 74 11.26 14.53 -16.34
C LEU A 74 10.91 14.92 -17.78
N ALA A 75 10.48 16.18 -17.95
CA ALA A 75 10.36 16.92 -19.21
C ALA A 75 11.06 16.28 -20.42
N SER A 76 10.32 15.45 -21.17
CA SER A 76 10.87 14.55 -22.18
C SER A 76 11.34 15.23 -23.47
N VAL A 77 11.51 16.55 -23.54
CA VAL A 77 11.48 17.23 -24.84
C VAL A 77 12.78 17.90 -25.29
N LYS A 78 13.77 18.21 -24.45
CA LYS A 78 15.01 18.90 -24.95
C LYS A 78 16.32 18.59 -24.22
N SER A 79 16.48 17.42 -23.59
CA SER A 79 17.79 17.06 -23.02
C SER A 79 18.61 16.31 -24.07
N ALA A 80 19.49 17.02 -24.77
CA ALA A 80 20.51 16.44 -25.66
C ALA A 80 21.56 15.58 -24.90
N ASP A 81 21.49 15.51 -23.57
CA ASP A 81 22.60 15.08 -22.71
C ASP A 81 22.69 13.56 -22.46
N GLY A 82 21.82 12.71 -23.03
CA GLY A 82 21.88 11.25 -22.86
C GLY A 82 21.63 10.70 -21.44
N LYS A 83 21.71 11.53 -20.40
CA LYS A 83 21.47 11.20 -18.98
C LYS A 83 20.05 10.66 -18.74
N PHE A 84 19.07 11.22 -19.45
CA PHE A 84 17.69 10.77 -19.38
C PHE A 84 17.51 9.34 -19.87
N ARG A 85 18.21 8.96 -20.96
CA ARG A 85 18.22 7.59 -21.48
C ARG A 85 18.79 6.63 -20.44
N TRP A 86 19.94 6.97 -19.85
CA TRP A 86 20.56 6.10 -18.83
C TRP A 86 19.66 5.86 -17.61
N GLN A 87 19.06 6.90 -17.03
CA GLN A 87 18.17 6.72 -15.86
C GLN A 87 16.95 5.86 -16.20
N HIS A 88 16.35 6.07 -17.38
CA HIS A 88 15.25 5.24 -17.87
C HIS A 88 15.69 3.79 -18.08
N ASP A 89 16.83 3.57 -18.73
CA ASP A 89 17.37 2.24 -18.99
C ASP A 89 17.67 1.49 -17.68
N GLN A 90 18.16 2.18 -16.65
CA GLN A 90 18.34 1.61 -15.31
C GLN A 90 17.01 1.19 -14.67
N ILE A 91 15.97 2.04 -14.73
CA ILE A 91 14.64 1.70 -14.19
C ILE A 91 14.03 0.51 -14.95
N LEU A 92 14.12 0.51 -16.28
CA LEU A 92 13.65 -0.60 -17.12
C LEU A 92 14.39 -1.90 -16.82
N THR A 93 15.69 -1.83 -16.57
CA THR A 93 16.50 -2.99 -16.18
C THR A 93 16.02 -3.59 -14.85
N GLN A 94 15.76 -2.76 -13.84
CA GLN A 94 15.25 -3.23 -12.54
C GLN A 94 13.84 -3.82 -12.65
N LEU A 95 12.96 -3.20 -13.45
CA LEU A 95 11.62 -3.73 -13.71
C LEU A 95 11.68 -5.08 -14.43
N ALA A 96 12.51 -5.20 -15.47
CA ALA A 96 12.72 -6.45 -16.18
C ALA A 96 13.24 -7.55 -15.24
N ALA A 97 14.20 -7.23 -14.37
CA ALA A 97 14.69 -8.17 -13.36
C ALA A 97 13.59 -8.62 -12.40
N GLY A 98 12.74 -7.70 -11.93
CA GLY A 98 11.60 -8.02 -11.07
C GLY A 98 10.56 -8.93 -11.75
N VAL A 99 10.26 -8.69 -13.02
CA VAL A 99 9.35 -9.52 -13.82
C VAL A 99 9.93 -10.92 -14.04
N GLU A 100 11.23 -11.01 -14.36
CA GLU A 100 11.91 -12.30 -14.53
C GLU A 100 11.96 -13.11 -13.23
N GLN A 101 12.18 -12.45 -12.10
CA GLN A 101 12.08 -13.08 -10.78
C GLN A 101 10.65 -13.58 -10.51
N ALA A 102 9.63 -12.79 -10.84
CA ALA A 102 8.23 -13.20 -10.69
C ALA A 102 7.87 -14.39 -11.60
N ARG A 103 8.40 -14.42 -12.84
CA ARG A 103 8.21 -15.54 -13.78
C ARG A 103 8.84 -16.83 -13.27
N LYS A 104 10.03 -16.75 -12.68
CA LYS A 104 10.77 -17.91 -12.15
C LYS A 104 10.21 -18.42 -10.82
N LYS A 105 9.47 -17.61 -10.07
CA LYS A 105 8.83 -18.05 -8.83
C LYS A 105 7.80 -19.13 -9.15
N PRO A 106 7.92 -20.35 -8.57
CA PRO A 106 6.90 -21.37 -8.76
C PRO A 106 5.58 -20.86 -8.21
N LYS A 107 4.47 -21.10 -8.94
CA LYS A 107 3.12 -20.80 -8.44
C LYS A 107 2.96 -21.49 -7.09
N GLN A 108 2.88 -20.70 -6.03
CA GLN A 108 2.55 -21.23 -4.71
C GLN A 108 1.11 -21.76 -4.81
N LEU A 109 0.94 -23.08 -4.96
CA LEU A 109 -0.35 -23.69 -4.67
C LEU A 109 -0.61 -23.37 -3.20
N SER A 110 -1.62 -22.52 -2.93
CA SER A 110 -1.99 -22.21 -1.56
C SER A 110 -2.24 -23.52 -0.84
N LYS A 111 -1.47 -23.81 0.21
CA LYS A 111 -1.81 -24.92 1.12
C LYS A 111 -3.25 -24.69 1.52
N GLY A 112 -4.10 -25.69 1.29
CA GLY A 112 -5.54 -25.63 1.51
C GLY A 112 -5.90 -25.06 2.90
N PRO A 113 -7.16 -24.64 3.10
CA PRO A 113 -7.56 -23.86 4.26
C PRO A 113 -7.01 -24.46 5.55
N ARG A 114 -6.22 -23.66 6.29
CA ARG A 114 -5.69 -24.06 7.59
C ARG A 114 -6.86 -24.06 8.56
N PHE A 115 -7.28 -25.25 8.98
CA PHE A 115 -8.36 -25.38 9.94
C PHE A 115 -7.88 -24.86 11.29
N ILE A 116 -8.42 -23.72 11.73
CA ILE A 116 -8.14 -23.17 13.05
C ILE A 116 -8.81 -24.08 14.08
N HIS A 117 -8.02 -24.70 14.96
CA HIS A 117 -8.56 -25.51 16.05
C HIS A 117 -9.15 -24.58 17.12
N PHE A 118 -10.48 -24.54 17.23
CA PHE A 118 -11.14 -23.79 18.30
C PHE A 118 -10.92 -24.50 19.63
N LEU A 119 -10.09 -23.92 20.50
CA LEU A 119 -10.08 -24.28 21.90
C LEU A 119 -11.41 -23.81 22.51
N ARG A 120 -12.24 -24.75 23.00
CA ARG A 120 -13.35 -24.40 23.88
C ARG A 120 -12.75 -23.80 25.14
N VAL A 121 -13.02 -22.52 25.37
CA VAL A 121 -12.78 -21.86 26.66
C VAL A 121 -13.51 -22.67 27.72
N ARG A 122 -12.76 -23.40 28.56
CA ARG A 122 -13.24 -23.70 29.90
C ARG A 122 -12.70 -22.60 30.78
N VAL A 123 -13.58 -21.71 31.24
CA VAL A 123 -13.30 -20.88 32.40
C VAL A 123 -13.18 -21.85 33.58
N GLN A 124 -11.97 -22.35 33.82
CA GLN A 124 -11.63 -23.07 35.03
C GLN A 124 -11.13 -22.03 36.04
N LEU A 125 -12.08 -21.29 36.65
CA LEU A 125 -11.79 -20.60 37.90
C LEU A 125 -11.48 -21.68 38.94
N GLN A 126 -10.30 -21.56 39.55
CA GLN A 126 -9.71 -22.58 40.40
C GLN A 126 -10.50 -22.77 41.70
N ARG A 127 -10.66 -24.05 42.05
CA ARG A 127 -10.50 -24.62 43.40
C ARG A 127 -11.29 -23.97 44.54
N LEU A 128 -12.48 -24.50 44.80
CA LEU A 128 -12.85 -24.93 46.14
C LEU A 128 -13.38 -26.37 46.05
N GLY A 129 -12.86 -27.23 46.92
CA GLY A 129 -12.94 -28.68 46.80
C GLY A 129 -14.36 -29.23 46.83
N ALA A 130 -14.63 -30.19 45.95
CA ALA A 130 -15.73 -31.13 46.12
C ALA A 130 -15.30 -32.47 45.52
N LYS A 131 -15.22 -33.50 46.37
CA LYS A 131 -15.03 -34.89 45.98
C LYS A 131 -16.23 -35.32 45.14
N GLY A 132 -15.98 -35.94 43.98
CA GLY A 132 -17.05 -36.50 43.15
C GLY A 132 -16.48 -37.33 42.01
N SER A 133 -16.88 -38.59 41.96
CA SER A 133 -16.48 -39.62 41.00
C SER A 133 -16.69 -39.23 39.54
N TRP A 134 -15.77 -39.64 38.68
CA TRP A 134 -15.91 -39.58 37.22
C TRP A 134 -16.83 -40.70 36.70
N PRO A 135 -17.84 -40.41 35.85
CA PRO A 135 -18.35 -41.39 34.92
C PRO A 135 -17.73 -41.19 33.52
N GLN A 136 -17.68 -42.31 32.80
CA GLN A 136 -16.99 -42.53 31.54
C GLN A 136 -17.28 -41.53 30.41
N GLN A 137 -16.24 -41.35 29.59
CA GLN A 137 -16.26 -40.60 28.33
C GLN A 137 -17.28 -41.18 27.34
N VAL A 138 -18.15 -40.32 26.82
CA VAL A 138 -18.87 -40.58 25.56
C VAL A 138 -18.32 -39.63 24.50
N THR A 139 -17.56 -40.17 23.55
CA THR A 139 -17.02 -39.45 22.41
C THR A 139 -18.11 -39.28 21.34
N GLY A 140 -18.83 -38.15 21.39
CA GLY A 140 -19.78 -37.78 20.33
C GLY A 140 -19.05 -37.31 19.07
N ARG A 141 -19.00 -38.18 18.04
CA ARG A 141 -18.53 -37.85 16.68
C ARG A 141 -19.61 -37.04 15.95
N CYS A 142 -19.52 -35.71 15.94
CA CYS A 142 -20.43 -34.88 15.15
C CYS A 142 -19.87 -34.70 13.71
N ARG A 143 -20.29 -35.57 12.80
CA ARG A 143 -20.00 -35.49 11.37
C ARG A 143 -20.87 -34.38 10.76
N ARG A 144 -20.32 -33.18 10.57
CA ARG A 144 -20.99 -32.12 9.79
C ARG A 144 -20.74 -32.40 8.31
N THR A 145 -21.62 -33.20 7.70
CA THR A 145 -21.75 -33.24 6.24
C THR A 145 -22.31 -31.91 5.77
N LEU A 146 -21.62 -31.26 4.85
CA LEU A 146 -22.17 -30.20 4.01
C LEU A 146 -23.32 -30.82 3.21
N GLY A 147 -24.54 -30.53 3.66
CA GLY A 147 -25.77 -30.92 3.00
C GLY A 147 -26.73 -29.75 3.13
N SER A 148 -26.93 -29.07 2.01
CA SER A 148 -27.93 -28.03 1.79
C SER A 148 -29.29 -28.52 2.29
N CYS A 149 -29.81 -27.93 3.36
CA CYS A 149 -31.23 -28.03 3.70
C CYS A 149 -31.87 -26.72 3.28
N SER A 150 -32.49 -26.74 2.11
CA SER A 150 -33.40 -25.70 1.65
C SER A 150 -34.55 -25.56 2.64
N ASN A 151 -34.73 -24.33 3.07
CA ASN A 151 -35.82 -23.87 3.90
C ASN A 151 -37.08 -23.80 3.02
N SER A 152 -38.09 -24.65 3.26
CA SER A 152 -39.44 -24.43 2.73
C SER A 152 -40.44 -24.38 3.89
N GLN A 153 -41.17 -23.28 3.93
CA GLN A 153 -42.06 -22.84 5.00
C GLN A 153 -43.25 -23.76 5.27
N ARG A 154 -43.49 -23.96 6.57
CA ARG A 154 -44.77 -23.84 7.31
C ARG A 154 -46.06 -23.68 6.46
N ARG A 155 -46.90 -24.71 6.42
CA ARG A 155 -48.29 -24.73 6.93
C ARG A 155 -48.81 -26.16 7.01
#